data_AF-A0A2E6H1G6-F1
#
_entry.id   AF-A0A2E6H1G6-F1
#
_cell.length_a   1.000
_cell.length_b   1.000
_cell.length_c   1.000
_cell.angle_alpha   90.00
_cell.angle_beta   90.00
_cell.angle_gamma   90.00
#
_symmetry.space_group_name_H-M   'P 1'
#
loop_
_entity.id
_entity.type
_entity.pdbx_description
1 polymer ?
#
loop_
_entity_poly.entity_id
_entity_poly.type
_entity_poly.pdbx_seq_one_letter_code
_entity_poly.pdbx_strand_id
1 'polypeptide(L)'
;MATNNMKRFQAAAAAYILGKETNVRLSGSPEKIKTCQNVITTSKNLYEELTSSTASMERVVELLDKKRVASRQFLEVVGTPWLL
;
A
#
# COMPACT_ATOMS: atom_id res chain seq x y z
N MET A 1 18.85 -6.33 8.39
CA MET A 1 18.37 -5.35 7.39
C MET A 1 17.46 -6.08 6.42
N ALA A 2 16.25 -5.59 6.13
CA ALA A 2 15.38 -6.25 5.15
C ALA A 2 15.97 -6.04 3.75
N THR A 3 16.48 -7.10 3.12
CA THR A 3 17.23 -7.10 1.86
C THR A 3 16.34 -6.99 0.61
N ASN A 4 15.14 -6.43 0.73
CA ASN A 4 14.29 -6.20 -0.44
C ASN A 4 14.63 -4.82 -1.01
N ASN A 5 15.10 -4.79 -2.25
CA ASN A 5 15.32 -3.54 -2.98
C ASN A 5 14.00 -2.76 -3.01
N MET A 6 13.96 -1.57 -2.38
CA MET A 6 12.76 -0.75 -2.24
C MET A 6 12.06 -0.51 -3.59
N LYS A 7 12.82 -0.39 -4.68
CA LYS A 7 12.27 -0.26 -6.03
C LYS A 7 11.49 -1.48 -6.49
N ARG A 8 12.01 -2.70 -6.21
CA ARG A 8 11.32 -3.95 -6.53
C ARG A 8 10.06 -4.12 -5.69
N PHE A 9 10.13 -3.75 -4.42
CA PHE A 9 8.97 -3.76 -3.52
C PHE A 9 7.89 -2.80 -4.01
N GLN A 10 8.23 -1.55 -4.32
CA GLN A 10 7.27 -0.57 -4.85
C GLN A 10 6.67 -1.01 -6.19
N ALA A 11 7.47 -1.57 -7.10
CA ALA A 11 6.96 -2.11 -8.36
C ALA A 11 5.95 -3.26 -8.14
N ALA A 12 6.26 -4.17 -7.22
CA ALA A 12 5.35 -5.26 -6.85
C ALA A 12 4.08 -4.74 -6.17
N ALA A 13 4.20 -3.79 -5.24
CA ALA A 13 3.06 -3.18 -4.60
C ALA A 13 2.15 -2.47 -5.62
N ALA A 14 2.73 -1.71 -6.56
CA ALA A 14 1.98 -1.05 -7.62
C ALA A 14 1.25 -2.07 -8.50
N ALA A 15 1.93 -3.14 -8.92
CA ALA A 15 1.30 -4.22 -9.70
C ALA A 15 0.12 -4.84 -8.95
N TYR A 16 0.27 -5.12 -7.65
CA TYR A 16 -0.80 -5.67 -6.82
C TYR A 16 -1.99 -4.70 -6.65
N ILE A 17 -1.71 -3.41 -6.45
CA ILE A 17 -2.73 -2.35 -6.35
C ILE A 17 -3.55 -2.28 -7.65
N LEU A 18 -2.89 -2.41 -8.80
CA LEU A 18 -3.53 -2.45 -10.11
C LEU A 18 -4.25 -3.79 -10.41
N GLY A 19 -4.32 -4.71 -9.45
CA GLY A 19 -4.99 -6.01 -9.61
C GLY A 19 -4.18 -7.08 -10.36
N LYS A 20 -2.88 -6.86 -10.60
CA LYS A 20 -2.00 -7.85 -11.24
C LYS A 20 -1.48 -8.87 -10.22
N GLU A 21 -1.27 -10.10 -10.67
CA GLU A 21 -0.59 -11.10 -9.86
C GLU A 21 0.87 -10.71 -9.62
N THR A 22 1.35 -10.93 -8.40
CA THR A 22 2.74 -10.68 -8.02
C THR A 22 3.27 -11.88 -7.26
N ASN A 23 4.48 -12.33 -7.62
CA ASN A 23 5.12 -13.48 -6.97
C ASN A 23 6.26 -13.01 -6.07
N VAL A 24 5.99 -12.04 -5.19
CA VAL A 24 6.99 -11.43 -4.32
C VAL A 24 6.72 -11.81 -2.87
N ARG A 25 7.77 -12.27 -2.17
CA ARG A 25 7.71 -12.59 -0.75
C ARG A 25 8.24 -11.43 0.08
N LEU A 26 7.44 -10.97 1.04
CA LEU A 26 7.86 -10.00 2.04
C LEU A 26 8.57 -10.72 3.19
N SER A 27 9.68 -10.16 3.64
CA SER A 27 10.45 -10.67 4.77
C SER A 27 10.95 -9.50 5.62
N GLY A 28 10.84 -9.63 6.93
CA GLY A 28 11.12 -8.55 7.87
C GLY A 28 10.54 -8.87 9.25
N SER A 29 10.58 -7.88 10.15
CA SER A 29 9.87 -8.00 11.42
C SER A 29 8.35 -8.11 11.17
N PRO A 30 7.61 -8.81 12.04
CA PRO A 30 6.15 -8.90 11.93
C PRO A 30 5.48 -7.53 11.81
N GLU A 31 5.98 -6.55 12.56
CA GLU A 31 5.54 -5.15 12.50
C GLU A 31 5.72 -4.55 11.11
N LYS A 32 6.92 -4.66 10.51
CA LYS A 32 7.19 -4.15 9.15
C LYS A 32 6.28 -4.81 8.12
N ILE A 33 6.09 -6.12 8.22
CA ILE A 33 5.22 -6.87 7.30
C ILE A 33 3.78 -6.37 7.42
N LYS A 34 3.26 -6.21 8.64
CA LYS A 34 1.90 -5.74 8.89
C LYS A 34 1.70 -4.31 8.36
N THR A 35 2.67 -3.42 8.59
CA THR A 35 2.63 -2.04 8.09
C THR A 35 2.66 -2.00 6.56
N CYS A 36 3.53 -2.77 5.91
CA CYS A 36 3.55 -2.91 4.45
C CYS A 36 2.20 -3.43 3.91
N GLN A 37 1.63 -4.45 4.55
CA GLN A 37 0.33 -5.00 4.15
C GLN A 37 -0.78 -3.94 4.28
N ASN A 38 -0.80 -3.18 5.38
CA ASN A 38 -1.81 -2.14 5.59
C ASN A 38 -1.77 -1.04 4.53
N VAL A 39 -0.58 -0.51 4.22
CA VAL A 39 -0.44 0.58 3.24
C VAL A 39 -0.76 0.10 1.81
N ILE A 40 -0.40 -1.15 1.47
CA ILE A 40 -0.73 -1.74 0.17
C ILE A 40 -2.24 -1.94 0.03
N THR A 41 -2.90 -2.54 1.05
CA THR A 41 -4.34 -2.81 1.01
C THR A 41 -5.16 -1.52 0.96
N THR A 42 -4.80 -0.51 1.77
CA THR A 42 -5.51 0.78 1.74
C THR A 42 -5.34 1.51 0.41
N SER A 43 -4.14 1.45 -0.19
CA SER A 43 -3.89 2.00 -1.52
C SER A 43 -4.67 1.25 -2.61
N LYS A 44 -4.76 -0.08 -2.52
CA LYS A 44 -5.57 -0.91 -3.43
C LYS A 44 -7.05 -0.57 -3.34
N ASN A 45 -7.61 -0.54 -2.12
CA ASN A 45 -9.02 -0.21 -1.92
C ASN A 45 -9.38 1.16 -2.48
N LEU A 46 -8.51 2.16 -2.28
CA LEU A 46 -8.69 3.50 -2.87
C LEU A 46 -8.67 3.44 -4.40
N TYR A 47 -7.72 2.71 -4.98
CA TYR A 47 -7.64 2.56 -6.43
C TYR A 47 -8.89 1.87 -6.99
N GLU A 48 -9.32 0.76 -6.38
CA GLU A 48 -10.52 0.04 -6.78
C GLU A 48 -11.76 0.94 -6.74
N GLU A 49 -11.95 1.72 -5.67
CA GLU A 49 -13.05 2.67 -5.57
C GLU A 49 -12.97 3.75 -6.64
N LEU A 50 -11.80 4.34 -6.89
CA LEU A 50 -11.58 5.36 -7.92
C LEU A 50 -11.84 4.84 -9.33
N THR A 51 -11.61 3.55 -9.58
CA THR A 51 -11.88 2.90 -10.87
C THR A 51 -13.28 2.32 -10.99
N SER A 52 -14.07 2.32 -9.91
CA SER A 52 -15.43 1.79 -9.90
C SER A 52 -16.37 2.69 -10.67
N SER A 53 -17.25 2.11 -11.50
CA SER A 53 -18.33 2.82 -12.17
C SER A 53 -19.39 3.36 -11.20
N THR A 54 -19.38 2.90 -9.94
CA THR A 54 -20.31 3.30 -8.88
C THR A 54 -19.59 4.01 -7.73
N ALA A 55 -18.45 4.67 -8.00
CA ALA A 55 -17.64 5.34 -6.99
C ALA A 55 -18.48 6.33 -6.16
N SER A 56 -18.39 6.22 -4.83
CA SER A 56 -18.96 7.22 -3.91
C SER A 56 -17.89 8.21 -3.48
N MET A 57 -18.18 9.50 -3.57
CA MET A 57 -17.25 10.55 -3.14
C MET A 57 -16.95 10.44 -1.64
N GLU A 58 -17.96 10.17 -0.82
CA GLU A 58 -17.82 9.95 0.62
C GLU A 58 -16.86 8.80 0.91
N ARG A 59 -17.01 7.70 0.16
CA ARG A 59 -16.15 6.53 0.29
C ARG A 59 -14.72 6.81 -0.16
N VAL A 60 -14.53 7.56 -1.23
CA VAL A 60 -13.20 7.99 -1.69
C VAL A 60 -12.49 8.83 -0.63
N VAL A 61 -13.19 9.77 0.01
CA VAL A 61 -12.61 10.60 1.10
C VAL A 61 -12.21 9.72 2.29
N GLU A 62 -13.07 8.80 2.70
CA GLU A 62 -12.77 7.87 3.80
C GLU A 62 -11.53 7.01 3.50
N LEU A 63 -11.43 6.47 2.30
CA LEU A 63 -10.29 5.65 1.86
C LEU A 63 -9.01 6.48 1.73
N LEU A 64 -9.12 7.73 1.29
CA LEU A 64 -7.99 8.66 1.20
C LEU A 64 -7.41 8.95 2.59
N ASP A 65 -8.24 9.20 3.59
CA ASP A 65 -7.77 9.43 4.95
C ASP A 65 -7.13 8.19 5.57
N LYS A 66 -7.71 7.00 5.33
CA LYS A 66 -7.08 5.72 5.72
C LYS A 66 -5.72 5.53 5.07
N LYS A 67 -5.60 5.82 3.77
CA LYS A 67 -4.31 5.75 3.04
C LYS A 67 -3.30 6.73 3.62
N ARG A 68 -3.71 7.96 3.95
CA ARG A 68 -2.83 8.97 4.56
C ARG A 68 -2.26 8.49 5.90
N VAL A 69 -3.11 7.93 6.77
CA VAL A 69 -2.68 7.36 8.06
C VAL A 69 -1.71 6.19 7.84
N ALA A 70 -2.06 5.25 6.96
CA ALA A 70 -1.21 4.09 6.66
C ALA A 70 0.15 4.50 6.06
N SER A 71 0.18 5.54 5.23
CA SER A 71 1.41 6.07 4.63
C SER A 71 2.34 6.70 5.67
N ARG A 72 1.79 7.40 6.68
CA ARG A 72 2.56 7.93 7.81
C ARG A 72 3.16 6.80 8.66
N GLN A 73 2.36 5.81 9.00
CA GLN A 73 2.83 4.63 9.74
C GLN A 73 3.92 3.87 8.97
N PHE A 74 3.79 3.77 7.64
CA PHE A 74 4.83 3.19 6.80
C PHE A 74 6.15 3.96 6.89
N LEU A 75 6.10 5.30 6.83
CA LEU A 75 7.30 6.12 6.99
C LEU A 75 7.95 5.91 8.38
N GLU A 76 7.16 5.88 9.44
CA GLU A 76 7.65 5.70 10.82
C GLU A 76 8.33 4.33 11.02
N VAL A 77 7.73 3.26 10.51
CA VAL A 77 8.20 1.88 10.75
C VAL A 77 9.28 1.44 9.75
N VAL A 78 9.14 1.83 8.48
CA VAL A 78 10.03 1.39 7.38
C VAL A 78 11.14 2.40 7.12
N GLY A 79 10.94 3.68 7.48
CA GLY A 79 11.93 4.74 7.33
C GLY A 79 11.96 5.40 5.95
N THR A 80 11.00 5.09 5.08
CA THR A 80 10.92 5.64 3.72
C THR A 80 9.50 6.07 3.37
N PRO A 81 9.31 7.15 2.61
CA PRO A 81 7.98 7.62 2.25
C PRO A 81 7.28 6.62 1.31
N TRP A 82 5.97 6.49 1.47
CA TRP A 82 5.11 5.80 0.53
C TRP A 82 4.78 6.72 -0.65
N LEU A 83 5.10 6.30 -1.88
CA LEU A 83 5.00 7.14 -3.09
C LEU A 83 3.83 6.74 -4.02
N LEU A 84 3.10 5.67 -3.68
CA LEU A 84 1.99 5.12 -4.46
C LEU A 84 0.66 5.60 -3.91
#